data_AF-A0A7D7LLP8-F1
#
_entry.id   AF-A0A7D7LLP8-F1
#
_cell.length_a   1.000
_cell.length_b   1.000
_cell.length_c   1.000
_cell.angle_alpha   90.00
_cell.angle_beta   90.00
_cell.angle_gamma   90.00
#
_symmetry.space_group_name_H-M   'P 1'
#
loop_
_entity.id
_entity.type
_entity.pdbx_description
1 polymer ?
#
loop_
_entity_poly.entity_id
_entity_poly.type
_entity_poly.pdbx_seq_one_letter_code
_entity_poly.pdbx_strand_id
1 'polypeptide(L)'
;MDFNIMLQAHRGFAYLILLLSVVFLLALLLTMFGYSGKISKLLRKSTLFTMIFFHLQALVGLVMLFFFSPGFKAATEAGTLMSDSTARNTYVEHPFAMIVSAVLLTILNKKFKTNDTLRMGWVIMGVVALLLMAWAFQWQRLFGA
;
A
#
# COMPACT_ATOMS: atom_id res chain seq x y z
N MET A 1 -7.88 10.67 -22.26
CA MET A 1 -7.14 9.45 -21.87
C MET A 1 -8.17 8.41 -21.48
N ASP A 2 -8.07 7.21 -22.04
CA ASP A 2 -9.03 6.14 -21.77
C ASP A 2 -8.80 5.58 -20.36
N PHE A 3 -9.89 5.46 -19.58
CA PHE A 3 -9.87 4.89 -18.23
C PHE A 3 -9.19 3.52 -18.19
N ASN A 4 -9.39 2.70 -19.22
CA ASN A 4 -8.82 1.36 -19.32
C ASN A 4 -7.29 1.36 -19.41
N ILE A 5 -6.69 2.31 -20.13
CA ILE A 5 -5.23 2.43 -20.24
C ILE A 5 -4.65 2.80 -18.88
N MET A 6 -5.28 3.76 -18.20
CA MET A 6 -4.86 4.22 -16.87
C MET A 6 -4.99 3.07 -15.84
N LEU A 7 -6.09 2.32 -15.89
CA LEU A 7 -6.34 1.17 -15.01
C LEU A 7 -5.29 0.06 -15.23
N GLN A 8 -4.95 -0.26 -16.48
CA GLN A 8 -3.92 -1.26 -16.78
C GLN A 8 -2.54 -0.81 -16.27
N ALA A 9 -2.20 0.47 -16.46
CA ALA A 9 -0.95 1.03 -15.93
C ALA A 9 -0.91 0.93 -14.38
N HIS A 10 -2.00 1.32 -13.70
CA HIS A 10 -2.10 1.20 -12.24
C HIS A 10 -1.97 -0.22 -11.73
N ARG A 11 -2.57 -1.19 -12.44
CA ARG A 11 -2.42 -2.62 -12.16
C ARG A 11 -0.97 -3.08 -12.36
N GLY A 12 -0.29 -2.62 -13.41
CA GLY A 12 1.13 -2.89 -13.62
C GLY A 12 1.99 -2.39 -12.45
N PHE A 13 1.75 -1.16 -11.99
CA PHE A 13 2.45 -0.59 -10.83
C PHE A 13 2.12 -1.33 -9.52
N ALA A 14 0.92 -1.89 -9.38
CA ALA A 14 0.55 -2.67 -8.20
C ALA A 14 1.44 -3.91 -8.03
N TYR A 15 1.84 -4.59 -9.11
CA TYR A 15 2.80 -5.71 -9.04
C TYR A 15 4.17 -5.28 -8.52
N LEU A 16 4.66 -4.11 -8.94
CA LEU A 16 5.92 -3.55 -8.45
C LEU A 16 5.86 -3.25 -6.94
N ILE A 17 4.72 -2.78 -6.45
CA ILE A 17 4.51 -2.48 -5.02
C ILE A 17 4.46 -3.75 -4.18
N LEU A 18 3.84 -4.81 -4.69
CA LEU A 18 3.86 -6.11 -4.03
C LEU A 18 5.31 -6.62 -3.88
N LEU A 19 6.11 -6.52 -4.94
CA LEU A 19 7.52 -6.88 -4.89
C LEU A 19 8.30 -6.03 -3.87
N LEU A 20 8.12 -4.71 -3.88
CA LEU A 20 8.79 -3.81 -2.91
C LEU A 20 8.37 -4.08 -1.47
N SER A 21 7.08 -4.37 -1.24
CA SER A 21 6.52 -4.73 0.06
C SER A 21 7.16 -6.01 0.61
N VAL A 22 7.34 -7.02 -0.24
CA VAL A 22 8.04 -8.26 0.12
C VAL A 22 9.50 -7.98 0.47
N VAL A 23 10.21 -7.20 -0.36
CA VAL A 23 11.61 -6.83 -0.08
C VAL A 23 11.74 -6.06 1.23
N PHE A 24 10.82 -5.12 1.51
CA PHE A 24 10.75 -4.40 2.77
C PHE A 24 10.51 -5.34 3.96
N LEU A 25 9.55 -6.28 3.86
CA LEU A 25 9.28 -7.25 4.91
C LEU A 25 10.50 -8.14 5.19
N LEU A 26 11.16 -8.64 4.14
CA LEU A 26 12.39 -9.42 4.28
C LEU A 26 13.50 -8.62 4.95
N ALA A 27 13.73 -7.38 4.52
CA ALA A 27 14.74 -6.51 5.13
C ALA A 27 14.43 -6.19 6.61
N LEU A 28 13.15 -6.06 6.96
CA LEU A 28 12.68 -5.84 8.32
C LEU A 28 12.96 -7.06 9.20
N LEU A 29 12.59 -8.27 8.73
CA LEU A 29 12.82 -9.52 9.45
C LEU A 29 14.32 -9.84 9.61
N LEU A 30 15.12 -9.62 8.56
CA LEU A 30 16.58 -9.78 8.63
C LEU A 30 17.21 -8.85 9.68
N THR A 31 16.68 -7.63 9.79
CA THR A 31 17.16 -6.67 10.80
C THR A 31 16.67 -7.05 12.21
N MET A 32 15.46 -7.62 12.33
CA MET A 32 14.89 -8.05 13.60
C MET A 32 15.59 -9.27 14.19
N PHE A 33 15.85 -10.28 13.37
CA PHE A 33 16.53 -11.51 13.79
C PHE A 33 18.06 -11.42 13.72
N GLY A 34 18.59 -10.32 13.16
CA GLY A 34 20.02 -10.07 13.12
C GLY A 34 20.58 -9.76 14.51
N TYR A 35 21.73 -10.38 14.84
CA TYR A 35 22.38 -10.30 16.16
C TYR A 35 22.59 -8.87 16.69
N SER A 36 22.77 -7.89 15.80
CA SER A 36 23.06 -6.52 16.19
C SER A 36 21.83 -5.63 16.35
N GLY A 37 20.65 -6.03 15.83
CA GLY A 37 19.45 -5.17 15.75
C GLY A 37 19.66 -3.82 15.05
N LYS A 38 20.82 -3.61 14.41
CA LYS A 38 21.21 -2.35 13.77
C LYS A 38 20.49 -2.21 12.45
N ILE A 39 19.87 -1.05 12.25
CA ILE A 39 19.14 -0.74 11.03
C ILE A 39 20.11 -0.77 9.85
N SER A 40 19.91 -1.77 8.98
CA SER A 40 20.75 -1.97 7.80
C SER A 40 20.49 -0.91 6.73
N LYS A 41 21.49 -0.68 5.86
CA LYS A 41 21.30 0.14 4.65
C LYS A 41 20.17 -0.41 3.77
N LEU A 42 20.02 -1.74 3.73
CA LEU A 42 18.95 -2.41 2.99
C LEU A 42 17.57 -2.04 3.54
N LEU A 43 17.38 -2.07 4.86
CA LEU A 43 16.11 -1.69 5.49
C LEU A 43 15.78 -0.21 5.23
N ARG A 44 16.76 0.70 5.35
CA ARG A 44 16.54 2.14 5.06
C ARG A 44 16.12 2.37 3.62
N LYS A 45 16.82 1.76 2.66
CA LYS A 45 16.53 1.92 1.23
C LYS A 45 15.20 1.28 0.84
N SER A 46 14.95 0.03 1.25
CA SER A 46 13.69 -0.68 0.95
C SER A 46 12.48 0.05 1.52
N THR A 47 12.55 0.54 2.75
CA THR A 47 11.47 1.34 3.36
C THR A 47 11.22 2.62 2.56
N LEU A 48 12.28 3.34 2.17
CA LEU A 48 12.16 4.58 1.41
C LEU A 48 11.52 4.35 0.04
N PHE A 49 11.97 3.34 -0.72
CA PHE A 49 11.38 3.02 -2.01
C PHE A 49 9.93 2.58 -1.86
N THR A 50 9.64 1.64 -0.95
CA THR A 50 8.28 1.15 -0.70
C THR A 50 7.34 2.30 -0.34
N MET A 51 7.77 3.21 0.55
CA MET A 51 7.01 4.40 0.93
C MET A 51 6.71 5.28 -0.30
N ILE A 52 7.70 5.65 -1.12
CA ILE A 52 7.49 6.52 -2.29
C ILE A 52 6.49 5.89 -3.26
N PHE A 53 6.68 4.61 -3.62
CA PHE A 53 5.81 3.92 -4.56
C PHE A 53 4.38 3.75 -4.01
N PHE A 54 4.20 3.55 -2.70
CA PHE A 54 2.88 3.55 -2.07
C PHE A 54 2.17 4.89 -2.23
N HIS A 55 2.86 6.02 -2.04
CA HIS A 55 2.25 7.34 -2.18
C HIS A 55 1.87 7.63 -3.63
N LEU A 56 2.77 7.30 -4.57
CA LEU A 56 2.47 7.43 -6.00
C LEU A 56 1.26 6.60 -6.38
N GLN A 57 1.18 5.34 -5.94
CA GLN A 57 0.05 4.48 -6.21
C GLN A 57 -1.24 4.98 -5.58
N ALA A 58 -1.21 5.38 -4.31
CA ALA A 58 -2.38 5.91 -3.64
C ALA A 58 -2.89 7.18 -4.33
N LEU A 59 -2.00 8.10 -4.70
CA LEU A 59 -2.37 9.34 -5.39
C LEU A 59 -2.95 9.07 -6.78
N VAL A 60 -2.26 8.24 -7.57
CA VAL A 60 -2.73 7.84 -8.90
C VAL A 60 -4.09 7.13 -8.79
N GLY A 61 -4.25 6.21 -7.83
CA GLY A 61 -5.50 5.50 -7.57
C GLY A 61 -6.66 6.42 -7.16
N LEU A 62 -6.42 7.40 -6.29
CA LEU A 62 -7.42 8.40 -5.89
C LEU A 62 -7.86 9.28 -7.08
N VAL A 63 -6.91 9.70 -7.92
CA VAL A 63 -7.23 10.44 -9.14
C VAL A 63 -8.11 9.59 -10.06
N MET A 64 -7.83 8.29 -10.22
CA MET A 64 -8.71 7.41 -11.01
C MET A 64 -10.10 7.29 -10.40
N LEU A 65 -10.17 7.10 -9.07
CA LEU A 65 -11.40 6.88 -8.34
C LEU A 65 -12.38 8.04 -8.49
N PHE A 66 -11.92 9.28 -8.28
CA PHE A 66 -12.80 10.44 -8.26
C PHE A 66 -13.10 11.03 -9.64
N PHE A 67 -12.13 10.98 -10.56
CA PHE A 67 -12.28 11.68 -11.85
C PHE A 67 -12.66 10.75 -13.00
N PHE A 68 -12.20 9.50 -12.99
CA PHE A 68 -12.26 8.63 -14.17
C PHE A 68 -13.03 7.32 -13.96
N SER A 69 -13.45 6.98 -12.74
CA SER A 69 -14.10 5.70 -12.42
C SER A 69 -15.61 5.72 -12.73
N PRO A 70 -16.09 5.05 -13.80
CA PRO A 70 -17.52 4.95 -14.08
C PRO A 70 -18.26 4.11 -13.04
N GLY A 71 -17.62 3.05 -12.51
CA GLY A 71 -18.23 2.16 -11.51
C GLY A 71 -18.44 2.83 -10.15
N PHE A 72 -17.57 3.78 -9.77
CA PHE A 72 -17.76 4.56 -8.55
C PHE A 72 -18.96 5.50 -8.65
N LYS A 73 -19.11 6.20 -9.80
CA LYS A 73 -20.27 7.05 -10.06
C LYS A 73 -21.56 6.25 -10.05
N ALA A 74 -21.60 5.12 -10.78
CA ALA A 74 -22.77 4.25 -10.83
C ALA A 74 -23.16 3.70 -9.45
N ALA A 75 -22.20 3.24 -8.64
CA ALA A 75 -22.48 2.74 -7.29
C ALA A 75 -22.97 3.85 -6.33
N THR A 76 -22.50 5.09 -6.53
CA THR A 76 -22.93 6.25 -5.73
C THR A 76 -24.34 6.68 -6.12
N GLU A 77 -24.64 6.78 -7.41
CA GLU A 77 -25.97 7.15 -7.93
C GLU A 77 -27.03 6.10 -7.59
N ALA A 78 -26.68 4.81 -7.63
CA ALA A 78 -27.58 3.72 -7.26
C ALA A 78 -27.74 3.55 -5.72
N GLY A 79 -26.96 4.27 -4.91
CA GLY A 79 -26.94 4.11 -3.45
C GLY A 79 -26.42 2.76 -2.97
N THR A 80 -25.80 1.95 -3.85
CA THR A 80 -25.32 0.61 -3.53
C THR A 80 -23.90 0.57 -2.97
N LEU A 81 -23.21 1.72 -2.96
CA LEU A 81 -21.80 1.84 -2.57
C LEU A 81 -21.47 1.18 -1.22
N MET A 82 -22.36 1.31 -0.22
CA MET A 82 -22.16 0.72 1.11
C MET A 82 -22.83 -0.64 1.29
N SER A 83 -23.91 -0.91 0.55
CA SER A 83 -24.66 -2.16 0.69
C SER A 83 -23.99 -3.33 -0.03
N ASP A 84 -23.37 -3.09 -1.18
CA ASP A 84 -22.62 -4.10 -1.92
C ASP A 84 -21.20 -4.25 -1.36
N SER A 85 -20.86 -5.47 -0.93
CA SER A 85 -19.55 -5.76 -0.33
C SER A 85 -18.39 -5.52 -1.30
N THR A 86 -18.60 -5.77 -2.58
CA THR A 86 -17.56 -5.62 -3.61
C THR A 86 -17.28 -4.14 -3.86
N ALA A 87 -18.33 -3.34 -4.05
CA ALA A 87 -18.23 -1.89 -4.23
C ALA A 87 -17.60 -1.21 -3.01
N ARG A 88 -18.04 -1.58 -1.80
CA ARG A 88 -17.50 -1.03 -0.55
C ARG A 88 -16.02 -1.33 -0.40
N ASN A 89 -15.61 -2.58 -0.65
CA ASN A 89 -14.22 -2.98 -0.55
C ASN A 89 -13.33 -2.23 -1.56
N THR A 90 -13.77 -2.12 -2.81
CA THR A 90 -13.00 -1.43 -3.87
C THR A 90 -12.91 0.08 -3.65
N TYR A 91 -14.03 0.73 -3.38
CA TYR A 91 -14.13 2.19 -3.49
C TYR A 91 -13.97 2.91 -2.14
N VAL A 92 -14.08 2.19 -1.02
CA VAL A 92 -14.00 2.77 0.32
C VAL A 92 -12.87 2.13 1.12
N GLU A 93 -12.93 0.81 1.36
CA GLU A 93 -11.99 0.12 2.26
C GLU A 93 -10.57 0.10 1.67
N HIS A 94 -10.43 -0.17 0.37
CA HIS A 94 -9.16 -0.17 -0.34
C HIS A 94 -8.43 1.18 -0.28
N PRO A 95 -8.98 2.30 -0.80
CA PRO A 95 -8.28 3.58 -0.76
C PRO A 95 -8.00 4.04 0.68
N PHE A 96 -8.91 3.78 1.61
CA PHE A 96 -8.70 4.09 3.02
C PHE A 96 -7.49 3.34 3.60
N ALA A 97 -7.44 2.01 3.43
CA ALA A 97 -6.33 1.21 3.92
C ALA A 97 -4.99 1.55 3.25
N MET A 98 -4.99 1.89 1.95
CA MET A 98 -3.78 2.32 1.24
C MET A 98 -3.22 3.63 1.81
N ILE A 99 -4.09 4.60 2.14
CA ILE A 99 -3.68 5.87 2.76
C ILE A 99 -3.11 5.62 4.16
N VAL A 100 -3.80 4.83 4.99
CA VAL A 100 -3.33 4.50 6.35
C VAL A 100 -1.96 3.80 6.28
N SER A 101 -1.81 2.83 5.38
CA SER A 101 -0.55 2.11 5.17
C SER A 101 0.58 3.05 4.72
N ALA A 102 0.29 3.99 3.80
CA ALA A 102 1.25 4.99 3.35
C ALA A 102 1.71 5.92 4.49
N VAL A 103 0.80 6.37 5.35
CA VAL A 103 1.13 7.19 6.53
C VAL A 103 2.03 6.42 7.51
N LEU A 104 1.71 5.15 7.80
CA LEU A 104 2.54 4.31 8.66
C LEU A 104 3.94 4.11 8.09
N LEU A 105 4.06 3.84 6.78
CA LEU A 105 5.36 3.72 6.11
C LEU A 105 6.16 5.03 6.16
N THR A 106 5.52 6.19 6.10
CA THR A 106 6.18 7.49 6.27
C THR A 106 6.76 7.66 7.67
N ILE A 107 6.00 7.29 8.70
CA ILE A 107 6.46 7.31 10.09
C ILE A 107 7.68 6.38 10.25
N LEU A 108 7.61 5.16 9.71
CA LEU A 108 8.70 4.19 9.76
C LEU A 108 9.96 4.70 9.06
N ASN A 109 9.82 5.25 7.85
CA ASN A 109 10.94 5.83 7.12
C ASN A 109 11.63 6.94 7.93
N LYS A 110 10.85 7.81 8.61
CA LYS A 110 11.40 8.83 9.51
C LYS A 110 12.15 8.20 10.68
N LYS A 111 11.57 7.20 11.35
CA LYS A 111 12.18 6.50 12.49
C LYS A 111 13.49 5.80 12.09
N PHE A 112 13.52 5.12 10.95
CA PHE A 112 14.71 4.40 10.48
C PHE A 112 15.84 5.31 10.01
N LYS A 113 15.55 6.56 9.64
CA LYS A 113 16.57 7.56 9.30
C LYS A 113 17.21 8.19 10.54
N THR A 114 16.45 8.37 11.62
CA THR A 114 16.93 9.07 12.82
C THR A 114 17.46 8.16 13.92
N ASN A 115 17.32 6.84 13.78
CA ASN A 115 17.77 5.86 14.76
C ASN A 115 18.63 4.78 14.09
N ASP A 116 19.54 4.22 14.88
CA ASP A 116 20.47 3.18 14.41
C ASP A 116 20.09 1.78 14.89
N THR A 117 19.23 1.65 15.90
CA THR A 117 18.75 0.37 16.42
C THR A 117 17.25 0.21 16.19
N LEU A 118 16.85 -0.99 15.76
CA LEU A 118 15.46 -1.36 15.53
C LEU A 118 14.74 -1.58 16.86
N ARG A 119 13.49 -1.12 16.95
CA ARG A 119 12.61 -1.35 18.10
C ARG A 119 11.43 -2.21 17.70
N MET A 120 10.98 -3.09 18.59
CA MET A 120 9.87 -4.01 18.33
C MET A 120 8.59 -3.28 17.91
N GLY A 121 8.29 -2.12 18.51
CA GLY A 121 7.13 -1.32 18.12
C GLY A 121 7.16 -0.85 16.65
N TRP A 122 8.34 -0.64 16.06
CA TRP A 122 8.46 -0.28 14.64
C TRP A 122 8.27 -1.50 13.74
N VAL A 123 8.68 -2.68 14.20
CA VAL A 123 8.39 -3.93 13.48
C VAL A 123 6.89 -4.16 13.43
N ILE A 124 6.22 -4.07 14.58
CA ILE A 124 4.75 -4.23 14.67
C ILE A 124 4.07 -3.22 13.74
N MET A 125 4.47 -1.95 13.77
CA MET A 125 3.93 -0.92 12.88
C MET A 125 4.15 -1.25 11.40
N GLY A 126 5.33 -1.77 11.02
CA GLY A 126 5.61 -2.20 9.65
C GLY A 126 4.75 -3.38 9.20
N VAL A 127 4.59 -4.38 10.08
CA VAL A 127 3.73 -5.53 9.81
C VAL A 127 2.26 -5.09 9.70
N VAL A 128 1.77 -4.24 10.60
CA VAL A 128 0.41 -3.69 10.53
C VAL A 128 0.17 -2.91 9.24
N ALA A 129 1.13 -2.10 8.79
CA ALA A 129 1.02 -1.39 7.52
C ALA A 129 0.87 -2.36 6.34
N LEU A 130 1.66 -3.43 6.31
CA LEU A 130 1.56 -4.44 5.25
C LEU A 130 0.29 -5.29 5.35
N LEU A 131 -0.17 -5.61 6.56
CA LEU A 131 -1.43 -6.34 6.77
C LEU A 131 -2.64 -5.51 6.34
N LEU A 132 -2.68 -4.22 6.66
CA LEU A 132 -3.73 -3.32 6.19
C LEU A 132 -3.75 -3.23 4.67
N MET A 133 -2.57 -3.09 4.05
CA MET A 133 -2.45 -3.15 2.60
C MET A 133 -3.02 -4.47 2.08
N ALA A 134 -2.52 -5.61 2.57
CA ALA A 134 -2.87 -6.94 2.07
C ALA A 134 -4.36 -7.27 2.26
N TRP A 135 -4.97 -6.85 3.37
CA TRP A 135 -6.38 -7.08 3.66
C TRP A 135 -7.30 -6.35 2.67
N ALA A 136 -7.03 -5.07 2.42
CA ALA A 136 -7.87 -4.28 1.53
C ALA A 136 -7.44 -4.34 0.06
N PHE A 137 -6.38 -5.10 -0.25
CA PHE A 137 -5.86 -5.22 -1.61
C PHE A 137 -6.86 -5.92 -2.53
N GLN A 138 -7.03 -5.40 -3.75
CA GLN A 138 -7.99 -5.94 -4.72
C GLN A 138 -7.43 -7.18 -5.44
N TRP A 139 -7.20 -8.28 -4.72
CA TRP A 139 -6.57 -9.50 -5.25
C TRP A 139 -7.27 -10.05 -6.49
N GLN A 140 -8.60 -10.13 -6.48
CA GLN A 140 -9.40 -10.63 -7.61
C GLN A 140 -9.19 -9.76 -8.86
N ARG A 141 -9.26 -8.43 -8.71
CA ARG A 141 -9.06 -7.48 -9.80
C ARG A 141 -7.62 -7.46 -10.31
N LEU A 142 -6.64 -7.77 -9.47
CA LEU A 142 -5.24 -7.83 -9.86
C LEU A 142 -5.00 -9.05 -10.78
N PHE A 143 -5.44 -10.23 -10.36
CA PHE A 143 -5.25 -11.50 -11.07
C PHE A 143 -6.25 -11.73 -12.21
N GLY A 144 -7.20 -10.83 -12.42
CA GLY A 144 -8.09 -10.85 -13.58
C GLY A 144 -9.26 -11.83 -13.46
N ALA A 145 -9.76 -12.04 -12.24
CA ALA A 145 -11.08 -12.65 -12.03
C ALA A 145 -12.19 -11.63 -12.30
#